data_AF-A0A142X5U1-F1
#
_entry.id   AF-A0A142X5U1-F1
#
_cell.length_a   1.000
_cell.length_b   1.000
_cell.length_c   1.000
_cell.angle_alpha   90.00
_cell.angle_beta   90.00
_cell.angle_gamma   90.00
#
_symmetry.space_group_name_H-M   'P 1'
#
loop_
_entity.id
_entity.type
_entity.pdbx_description
1 polymer ?
#
loop_
_entity_poly.entity_id
_entity_poly.type
_entity_poly.pdbx_seq_one_letter_code
_entity_poly.pdbx_strand_id
1 'polypeptide(L)'
;MEGVIPIVLMVLAAVFGLPWLFRLKRSYLEKALQKHNDETRAGLVLEKAGMPPLKYWLRNRKGDCWGLVRHPGGERQWVRLGGVLRSGDSPLTFFDA
;
A
#
# COMPACT_ATOMS: atom_id res chain seq x y z
N MET A 1 -26.21 5.86 30.38
CA MET A 1 -25.46 4.84 29.63
C MET A 1 -25.57 4.99 28.10
N GLU A 2 -26.45 5.84 27.58
CA GLU A 2 -26.73 5.95 26.13
C GLU A 2 -25.59 6.56 25.29
N GLY A 3 -24.70 7.37 25.88
CA GLY A 3 -23.57 7.98 25.17
C GLY A 3 -22.28 7.12 25.11
N VAL A 4 -22.18 6.06 25.93
CA VAL A 4 -20.93 5.26 26.04
C VAL A 4 -20.84 4.23 24.92
N ILE A 5 -21.96 3.61 24.56
CA ILE A 5 -22.05 2.60 23.49
C ILE A 5 -21.56 3.13 22.13
N PRO A 6 -21.98 4.31 21.63
CA PRO A 6 -21.50 4.81 20.34
C PRO A 6 -20.01 5.14 20.34
N ILE A 7 -19.46 5.61 21.47
CA ILE A 7 -18.03 5.90 21.62
C ILE A 7 -17.23 4.58 21.57
N VAL A 8 -17.66 3.56 22.31
CA VAL A 8 -17.00 2.25 22.31
C VAL A 8 -17.02 1.63 20.90
N LEU A 9 -18.15 1.70 20.19
CA LEU A 9 -18.25 1.21 18.82
C LEU A 9 -17.34 1.98 17.85
N MET A 10 -17.24 3.30 17.98
CA MET A 10 -16.33 4.11 17.17
C MET A 10 -14.86 3.77 17.44
N VAL A 11 -14.49 3.57 18.70
CA VAL A 11 -13.13 3.14 19.09
C VAL A 11 -12.83 1.75 18.51
N LEU A 12 -13.75 0.80 18.63
CA LEU A 12 -13.59 -0.53 18.04
C LEU A 12 -13.47 -0.46 16.50
N ALA A 13 -14.33 0.33 15.84
CA ALA A 13 -14.24 0.52 14.39
C ALA A 13 -12.90 1.12 13.95
N ALA A 14 -12.33 2.04 14.73
CA ALA A 14 -11.00 2.58 14.45
C ALA A 14 -9.90 1.53 14.69
N VAL A 15 -9.93 0.83 15.84
CA VAL A 15 -8.92 -0.16 16.24
C VAL A 15 -8.89 -1.37 15.29
N PHE A 16 -10.05 -1.81 14.78
CA PHE A 16 -10.11 -2.96 13.87
C PHE A 16 -10.15 -2.56 12.40
N GLY A 17 -10.87 -1.49 12.05
CA GLY A 17 -11.07 -1.05 10.68
C GLY A 17 -9.81 -0.46 10.04
N LEU A 18 -9.05 0.37 10.77
CA LEU A 18 -7.82 0.96 10.22
C LEU A 18 -6.77 -0.12 9.90
N PRO A 19 -6.39 -1.03 10.82
CA PRO A 19 -5.43 -2.09 10.50
C PRO A 19 -5.92 -3.01 9.38
N TRP A 20 -7.22 -3.29 9.31
CA TRP A 20 -7.79 -4.09 8.22
C TRP A 20 -7.62 -3.40 6.86
N LEU A 21 -7.89 -2.10 6.76
CA LEU A 21 -7.65 -1.33 5.54
C LEU A 21 -6.17 -1.31 5.13
N PHE A 22 -5.25 -1.18 6.09
CA PHE A 22 -3.81 -1.27 5.80
C PHE A 22 -3.40 -2.65 5.30
N ARG A 23 -3.95 -3.72 5.89
CA ARG A 23 -3.74 -5.10 5.43
C ARG A 23 -4.23 -5.31 4.01
N LEU A 24 -5.45 -4.85 3.70
CA LEU A 24 -5.99 -4.91 2.34
C LEU A 24 -5.06 -4.21 1.35
N LYS A 25 -4.70 -2.95 1.61
CA LYS A 25 -3.80 -2.19 0.74
C LYS A 25 -2.47 -2.91 0.48
N ARG A 26 -1.87 -3.50 1.51
CA ARG A 26 -0.67 -4.30 1.39
C ARG A 26 -0.89 -5.51 0.48
N SER A 27 -1.96 -6.28 0.68
CA SER A 27 -2.26 -7.45 -0.15
C SER A 27 -2.49 -7.10 -1.62
N TYR A 28 -3.11 -5.95 -1.92
CA TYR A 28 -3.24 -5.47 -3.30
C TYR A 28 -1.89 -5.10 -3.91
N LEU A 29 -1.03 -4.42 -3.16
CA LEU A 29 0.31 -4.08 -3.62
C LEU A 29 1.15 -5.34 -3.88
N GLU A 30 1.09 -6.33 -3.00
CA GLU A 30 1.77 -7.61 -3.18
C GLU A 30 1.27 -8.36 -4.42
N LYS A 31 -0.05 -8.39 -4.66
CA LYS A 31 -0.62 -9.01 -5.88
C LYS A 31 -0.19 -8.28 -7.15
N ALA A 32 -0.21 -6.94 -7.15
CA ALA A 32 0.24 -6.15 -8.29
C ALA A 32 1.74 -6.36 -8.55
N LEU A 33 2.55 -6.44 -7.49
CA LEU A 33 3.98 -6.73 -7.60
C LEU A 33 4.24 -8.15 -8.13
N GLN A 34 3.48 -9.14 -7.67
CA GLN A 34 3.56 -10.51 -8.17
C GLN A 34 3.23 -10.57 -9.66
N LYS A 35 2.12 -9.95 -10.09
CA LYS A 35 1.75 -9.84 -11.51
C LYS A 35 2.88 -9.22 -12.35
N HIS A 36 3.46 -8.12 -11.85
CA HIS A 36 4.57 -7.46 -12.54
C HIS A 36 5.85 -8.32 -12.59
N ASN A 37 6.14 -9.07 -11.52
CA ASN A 37 7.24 -10.01 -11.48
C ASN A 37 7.05 -11.17 -12.46
N ASP A 38 5.83 -11.68 -12.59
CA ASP A 38 5.51 -12.77 -13.53
C ASP A 38 5.66 -12.29 -14.98
N GLU A 39 5.27 -11.05 -15.28
CA GLU A 39 5.38 -10.43 -16.61
C GLU A 39 6.83 -10.05 -16.97
N THR A 40 7.57 -9.45 -16.02
CA THR A 40 8.90 -8.84 -16.29
C THR A 40 10.06 -9.75 -15.87
N ARG A 41 9.80 -10.83 -15.14
CA ARG A 41 10.80 -11.68 -14.47
C ARG A 41 11.78 -10.90 -13.57
N ALA A 42 11.33 -9.78 -13.00
CA ALA A 42 12.18 -8.85 -12.26
C ALA A 42 12.58 -9.35 -10.85
N GLY A 43 11.81 -10.27 -10.26
CA GLY A 43 12.14 -10.85 -8.94
C GLY A 43 12.11 -9.85 -7.78
N LEU A 44 11.25 -8.83 -7.85
CA LEU A 44 11.14 -7.78 -6.84
C LEU A 44 10.49 -8.30 -5.56
N VAL A 45 11.05 -7.92 -4.40
CA VAL A 45 10.51 -8.30 -3.08
C VAL A 45 10.04 -7.05 -2.34
N LEU A 46 8.81 -7.07 -1.82
CA LEU A 46 8.27 -5.98 -1.01
C LEU A 46 8.88 -5.99 0.41
N GLU A 47 9.71 -5.00 0.75
CA GLU A 47 10.28 -4.84 2.09
C GLU A 47 9.34 -4.07 3.03
N LYS A 48 8.67 -3.04 2.53
CA LYS A 48 7.80 -2.16 3.34
C LYS A 48 6.56 -1.76 2.53
N ALA A 49 5.42 -1.68 3.18
CA ALA A 49 4.21 -1.09 2.62
C ALA A 49 3.71 0.05 3.53
N GLY A 50 3.17 1.12 2.95
CA GLY A 50 2.55 2.21 3.71
C GLY A 50 2.92 3.59 3.20
N MET A 51 3.46 4.42 4.10
CA MET A 51 3.71 5.83 3.83
C MET A 51 5.06 6.03 3.11
N PRO A 52 5.07 6.79 1.99
CA PRO A 52 6.31 7.11 1.30
C PRO A 52 7.09 8.20 2.04
N PRO A 53 8.37 8.41 1.71
CA PRO A 53 9.14 9.54 2.21
C PRO A 53 8.51 10.86 1.75
N LEU A 54 8.75 11.93 2.54
CA LEU A 54 8.16 13.26 2.34
C LEU A 54 8.36 13.81 0.92
N LYS A 55 9.49 13.50 0.26
CA LYS A 55 9.77 13.89 -1.13
C LYS A 55 8.71 13.40 -2.13
N TYR A 56 7.98 12.34 -1.81
CA TYR A 56 6.92 11.77 -2.64
C TYR A 56 5.51 12.12 -2.14
N TRP A 57 5.39 12.90 -1.07
CA TRP A 57 4.10 13.28 -0.50
C TRP A 57 3.22 14.03 -1.50
N LEU A 58 3.81 14.96 -2.27
CA LEU A 58 3.09 15.72 -3.31
C LEU A 58 2.58 14.84 -4.47
N ARG A 59 3.14 13.63 -4.63
CA ARG A 59 2.72 12.65 -5.65
C ARG A 59 1.66 11.68 -5.14
N ASN A 60 1.35 11.73 -3.85
CA ASN A 60 0.40 10.84 -3.20
C ASN A 60 -1.04 11.30 -3.48
N ARG A 61 -1.84 10.44 -4.10
CA ARG A 61 -3.26 10.68 -4.35
C ARG A 61 -4.13 9.86 -3.40
N LYS A 62 -5.38 10.29 -3.23
CA LYS A 62 -6.36 9.56 -2.42
C LYS A 62 -6.54 8.14 -2.98
N GLY A 63 -6.30 7.14 -2.13
CA GLY A 63 -6.44 5.73 -2.51
C GLY A 63 -5.15 5.08 -2.98
N ASP A 64 -4.06 5.82 -3.11
CA ASP A 64 -2.76 5.23 -3.44
C ASP A 64 -2.25 4.35 -2.30
N CYS A 65 -1.42 3.39 -2.68
CA CYS A 65 -0.63 2.57 -1.77
C CYS A 65 0.83 2.61 -2.22
N TRP A 66 1.73 2.85 -1.28
CA TRP A 66 3.16 2.87 -1.56
C TRP A 66 3.83 1.67 -0.91
N GLY A 67 4.93 1.23 -1.49
CA GLY A 67 5.84 0.29 -0.86
C GLY A 67 7.28 0.50 -1.29
N LEU A 68 8.18 -0.06 -0.50
CA LEU A 68 9.60 -0.16 -0.82
C LEU A 68 9.84 -1.57 -1.32
N VAL A 69 10.36 -1.69 -2.53
CA VAL A 69 10.75 -2.97 -3.12
C VAL A 69 12.25 -3.07 -3.19
N ARG A 70 12.76 -4.29 -3.06
CA ARG A 70 14.17 -4.63 -3.26
C ARG A 70 14.31 -5.50 -4.50
N HIS A 71 15.24 -5.11 -5.36
CA HIS A 71 15.67 -5.86 -6.53
C HIS A 71 16.58 -7.03 -6.14
N PRO A 72 16.73 -8.08 -6.97
CA PRO A 72 17.67 -9.16 -6.74
C PRO A 72 19.13 -8.67 -6.53
N GLY A 73 19.51 -7.57 -7.20
CA GLY A 73 20.82 -6.94 -7.05
C GLY A 73 21.03 -6.14 -5.76
N GLY A 74 20.04 -6.09 -4.86
CA GLY A 74 20.11 -5.38 -3.59
C GLY A 74 19.68 -3.91 -3.64
N GLU A 75 19.46 -3.36 -4.84
CA GLU A 75 18.94 -2.01 -5.01
C GLU A 75 17.51 -1.89 -4.49
N ARG A 76 17.17 -0.73 -3.94
CA ARG A 76 15.84 -0.44 -3.38
C ARG A 76 15.17 0.65 -4.19
N GLN A 77 13.87 0.50 -4.42
CA GLN A 77 13.07 1.52 -5.10
C GLN A 77 11.70 1.64 -4.46
N TRP A 78 11.15 2.85 -4.48
CA TRP A 78 9.78 3.07 -4.06
C TRP A 78 8.83 2.74 -5.20
N VAL A 79 7.77 2.00 -4.91
CA VAL A 79 6.71 1.69 -5.83
C VAL A 79 5.41 2.29 -5.33
N ARG A 80 4.61 2.81 -6.25
CA ARG A 80 3.24 3.28 -6.00
C ARG A 80 2.27 2.48 -6.83
N LEU A 81 1.27 1.91 -6.15
CA LEU A 81 0.05 1.40 -6.77
C LEU A 81 -1.02 2.49 -6.67
N GLY A 82 -1.46 3.00 -7.83
CA GLY A 82 -2.53 4.00 -7.89
C GLY A 82 -3.87 3.42 -7.42
N GLY A 83 -4.70 4.21 -6.75
CA GLY A 83 -6.16 3.99 -6.69
C GLY A 83 -6.66 2.57 -6.36
N VAL A 84 -6.11 1.92 -5.32
CA VAL A 84 -6.34 0.50 -4.96
C VAL A 84 -7.81 0.09 -4.82
N LEU A 85 -8.70 1.02 -4.48
CA LEU A 85 -10.11 0.76 -4.18
C LEU A 85 -11.08 1.03 -5.35
N ARG A 86 -10.60 1.49 -6.52
CA ARG A 86 -11.47 1.83 -7.67
C ARG A 86 -11.17 1.13 -8.98
N SER A 87 -9.96 0.62 -9.19
CA SER A 87 -9.65 -0.18 -10.39
C SER A 87 -8.61 -1.25 -10.06
N GLY A 88 -9.01 -2.51 -10.24
CA GLY A 88 -8.18 -3.70 -9.97
C GLY A 88 -6.96 -3.86 -10.89
N ASP A 89 -6.73 -2.91 -11.81
CA ASP A 89 -5.65 -2.94 -12.80
C ASP A 89 -4.88 -1.62 -12.83
N SER A 90 -4.72 -0.98 -11.68
CA SER A 90 -3.98 0.26 -11.59
C SER A 90 -2.49 0.02 -11.80
N PRO A 91 -1.80 0.83 -12.64
CA PRO A 91 -0.39 0.61 -12.97
C PRO A 91 0.53 0.83 -11.77
N LEU A 92 1.56 -0.01 -11.65
CA LEU A 92 2.68 0.24 -10.75
C LEU A 92 3.56 1.35 -11.33
N THR A 93 3.84 2.37 -10.53
CA THR A 93 4.82 3.41 -10.85
C THR A 93 6.04 3.25 -9.96
N PHE A 94 7.22 3.12 -10.55
CA PHE A 94 8.49 3.04 -9.81
C PHE A 94 9.12 4.42 -9.67
N PHE A 95 9.77 4.63 -8.54
CA PHE A 95 10.48 5.85 -8.18
C PHE A 95 11.82 5.46 -7.56
N ASP A 96 12.87 6.18 -7.95
CA ASP A 96 14.20 5.97 -7.39
C ASP A 96 14.21 6.25 -5.88
N ALA A 97 15.07 5.56 -5.14
CA ALA A 97 15.13 5.69 -3.68
C ALA A 97 15.60 7.06 -3.19
#